data_AF-A0A3M7RFN6-F1
#
_entry.id   AF-A0A3M7RFN6-F1
#
_cell.length_a   1.000
_cell.length_b   1.000
_cell.length_c   1.000
_cell.angle_alpha   90.00
_cell.angle_beta   90.00
_cell.angle_gamma   90.00
#
_symmetry.space_group_name_H-M   'P 1'
#
loop_
_entity.id
_entity.type
_entity.pdbx_description
1 polymer ?
#
loop_
_entity_poly.entity_id
_entity_poly.type
_entity_poly.pdbx_seq_one_letter_code
_entity_poly.pdbx_strand_id
1 'polypeptide(L)'
;MDDISISLPCGFSAKYKDIFYNNDKFPCPVCKIHDLTSQECLNMTKNKIFLNEIKLDQKKNQYEELMKEFENNKYDPKYYIDESFDCLKREVDVRREEIKLMLNIEIDDYHDGLLEMIDMERDLKLKVIEKRIQNIDTFDLASFKIDDNLDIHSKLEFYKKSEIKIDDGIRSVTTIIDDLKNLKFMLTESSVNIDIRKLFGELDWKEKVNTLQKNKMDDLIISLPCVFSAKYKEIFYSNGKFSCPVCKSHKMTSQECLVRNKLILIEKTCELKKKYI
;
A
#
# COMPACT_ATOMS: atom_id res chain seq x y z
N MET A 1 34.89 -5.57 -10.84
CA MET A 1 35.76 -5.80 -12.02
C MET A 1 36.58 -4.56 -12.37
N ASP A 2 36.25 -3.42 -11.79
CA ASP A 2 36.69 -2.09 -12.21
C ASP A 2 38.20 -1.86 -12.18
N ASP A 3 38.91 -2.50 -11.25
CA ASP A 3 40.36 -2.35 -11.10
C ASP A 3 41.20 -3.38 -11.87
N ILE A 4 40.55 -4.26 -12.66
CA ILE A 4 41.24 -5.24 -13.48
C ILE A 4 41.95 -4.55 -14.65
N SER A 5 43.24 -4.84 -14.86
CA SER A 5 44.00 -4.28 -15.99
C SER A 5 43.77 -5.10 -17.27
N ILE A 6 43.31 -4.45 -18.34
CA ILE A 6 43.10 -5.06 -19.66
C ILE A 6 44.08 -4.49 -20.69
N SER A 7 44.45 -5.30 -21.69
CA SER A 7 45.39 -4.88 -22.73
C SER A 7 44.73 -3.91 -23.71
N LEU A 8 45.46 -2.91 -24.19
CA LEU A 8 45.00 -1.97 -25.20
C LEU A 8 45.59 -2.35 -26.58
N PRO A 9 44.96 -1.92 -27.69
CA PRO A 9 45.48 -2.17 -29.04
C PRO A 9 46.90 -1.65 -29.27
N CYS A 10 47.30 -0.60 -28.54
CA CYS A 10 48.64 -0.03 -28.56
C CYS A 10 49.69 -0.80 -27.73
N GLY A 11 49.33 -1.95 -27.15
CA GLY A 11 50.24 -2.77 -26.34
C GLY A 11 50.37 -2.36 -24.87
N PHE A 12 49.86 -1.19 -24.49
CA PHE A 12 49.75 -0.78 -23.08
C PHE A 12 48.60 -1.50 -22.36
N SER A 13 48.44 -1.27 -21.06
CA SER A 13 47.30 -1.77 -20.29
C SER A 13 46.63 -0.65 -19.51
N ALA A 14 45.32 -0.75 -19.31
CA ALA A 14 44.52 0.21 -18.56
C ALA A 14 43.45 -0.51 -17.73
N LYS A 15 42.89 0.17 -16.72
CA LYS A 15 41.86 -0.43 -15.89
C LYS A 15 40.57 -0.61 -16.69
N TYR A 16 39.84 -1.68 -16.36
CA TYR A 16 38.57 -2.03 -16.99
C TYR A 16 37.57 -0.87 -16.94
N LYS A 17 37.45 -0.19 -15.80
CA LYS A 17 36.56 0.97 -15.65
C LYS A 17 36.90 2.15 -16.56
N ASP A 18 38.18 2.35 -16.85
CA ASP A 18 38.66 3.47 -17.69
C ASP A 18 38.32 3.23 -19.17
N ILE A 19 37.85 2.03 -19.52
CA ILE A 19 37.50 1.59 -20.87
C ILE A 19 35.98 1.30 -20.98
N PHE A 20 35.42 0.57 -20.02
CA PHE A 20 34.07 -0.01 -20.11
C PHE A 20 32.95 1.03 -20.08
N TYR A 21 33.11 2.09 -19.28
CA TYR A 21 32.06 3.11 -19.11
C TYR A 21 32.00 4.14 -20.25
N ASN A 22 32.89 4.02 -21.25
CA ASN A 22 32.88 4.89 -22.42
C ASN A 22 32.05 4.27 -23.55
N ASN A 23 30.98 4.95 -23.95
CA ASN A 23 30.07 4.50 -25.00
C ASN A 23 30.48 4.94 -26.41
N ASP A 24 31.29 5.99 -26.51
CA ASP A 24 31.76 6.57 -27.78
C ASP A 24 33.26 6.34 -27.99
N LYS A 25 33.82 6.89 -29.08
CA LYS A 25 35.27 6.97 -29.27
C LYS A 25 35.88 7.90 -28.22
N PHE A 26 36.95 7.44 -27.58
CA PHE A 26 37.68 8.21 -26.57
C PHE A 26 39.19 8.10 -26.80
N PRO A 27 39.99 9.12 -26.44
CA PRO A 27 41.44 9.05 -26.57
C PRO A 27 42.00 7.98 -25.64
N CYS A 28 42.99 7.23 -26.13
CA CYS A 28 43.65 6.18 -25.35
C CYS A 28 44.12 6.70 -24.00
N PRO A 29 43.69 6.09 -22.87
CA PRO A 29 43.96 6.63 -21.54
C PRO A 29 45.44 6.63 -21.16
N VAL A 30 46.26 5.83 -21.85
CA VAL A 30 47.71 5.72 -21.58
C VAL A 30 48.51 6.62 -22.52
N CYS A 31 48.43 6.40 -23.83
CA CYS A 31 49.32 7.11 -24.77
C CYS A 31 48.69 8.38 -25.36
N LYS A 32 47.37 8.56 -25.32
CA LYS A 32 46.63 9.72 -25.85
C LYS A 32 46.86 10.02 -27.35
N ILE A 33 47.45 9.10 -28.12
CA ILE A 33 47.83 9.31 -29.53
C ILE A 33 46.78 8.76 -30.52
N HIS A 34 45.90 7.86 -30.07
CA HIS A 34 44.85 7.29 -30.90
C HIS A 34 43.55 7.22 -30.10
N ASP A 35 42.44 7.23 -30.84
CA ASP A 35 41.13 6.98 -30.25
C ASP A 35 40.82 5.49 -30.22
N LEU A 36 40.09 5.10 -29.19
CA LEU A 36 39.65 3.74 -28.93
C LEU A 36 38.14 3.72 -28.76
N THR A 37 37.55 2.57 -29.03
CA THR A 37 36.22 2.21 -28.53
C THR A 37 36.33 1.13 -27.46
N SER A 38 35.36 1.11 -26.56
CA SER A 38 35.25 0.07 -25.53
C SER A 38 35.15 -1.32 -26.18
N GLN A 39 34.40 -1.45 -27.27
CA GLN A 39 34.25 -2.69 -28.01
C GLN A 39 35.57 -3.18 -28.63
N GLU A 40 36.39 -2.31 -29.24
CA GLU A 40 37.69 -2.70 -29.81
C GLU A 40 38.58 -3.32 -28.74
N CYS A 41 38.65 -2.69 -27.55
CA CYS A 41 39.45 -3.18 -26.45
C CYS A 41 38.88 -4.49 -25.87
N LEU A 42 37.57 -4.54 -25.59
CA LEU A 42 36.93 -5.72 -24.98
C LEU A 42 36.85 -6.92 -25.93
N ASN A 43 36.88 -6.69 -27.25
CA ASN A 43 36.79 -7.75 -28.24
C ASN A 43 38.13 -8.40 -28.60
N MET A 44 39.26 -7.83 -28.18
CA MET A 44 40.58 -8.44 -28.34
C MET A 44 40.58 -9.83 -27.70
N THR A 45 41.06 -10.84 -28.43
CA THR A 45 41.08 -12.25 -27.98
C THR A 45 41.67 -12.40 -26.59
N LYS A 46 42.79 -11.72 -26.32
CA LYS A 46 43.47 -11.73 -25.01
C LYS A 46 42.58 -11.21 -23.88
N ASN A 47 41.89 -10.09 -24.09
CA ASN A 47 40.99 -9.51 -23.09
C ASN A 47 39.73 -10.34 -22.90
N LYS A 48 39.18 -10.91 -23.98
CA LYS A 48 38.04 -11.83 -23.89
C LYS A 48 38.35 -13.05 -23.03
N ILE A 49 39.49 -13.70 -23.25
CA ILE A 49 39.92 -14.86 -22.47
C ILE A 49 40.06 -14.46 -20.99
N PHE A 50 40.85 -13.41 -20.73
CA PHE A 50 41.10 -12.95 -19.36
C PHE A 50 39.82 -12.54 -18.60
N LEU A 51 38.91 -11.81 -19.24
CA LEU A 51 37.63 -11.44 -18.63
C LEU A 51 36.73 -12.65 -18.39
N ASN A 52 36.79 -13.66 -19.26
CA ASN A 52 36.04 -14.90 -19.07
C ASN A 52 36.60 -15.75 -17.91
N GLU A 53 37.93 -15.80 -17.75
CA GLU A 53 38.59 -16.45 -16.60
C GLU A 53 38.14 -15.81 -15.28
N ILE A 54 38.19 -14.48 -15.19
CA ILE A 54 37.75 -13.76 -13.98
C ILE A 54 36.26 -13.99 -13.71
N LYS A 55 35.42 -13.97 -14.75
CA LYS A 55 33.99 -14.29 -14.60
C LYS A 55 33.77 -15.72 -14.10
N LEU A 56 34.57 -16.67 -14.57
CA LEU A 56 34.49 -18.06 -14.14
C LEU A 56 34.88 -18.19 -12.67
N ASP A 57 35.98 -17.57 -12.25
CA ASP A 57 36.44 -17.58 -10.86
C ASP A 57 35.42 -16.92 -9.93
N GLN A 58 34.83 -15.79 -10.32
CA GLN A 58 33.76 -15.16 -9.55
C GLN A 58 32.55 -16.08 -9.38
N LYS A 59 32.14 -16.77 -10.45
CA LYS A 59 31.05 -17.75 -10.36
C LYS A 59 31.40 -18.94 -9.50
N LYS A 60 32.66 -19.40 -9.55
CA LYS A 60 33.15 -20.49 -8.70
C LYS A 60 33.10 -20.10 -7.23
N ASN A 61 33.59 -18.91 -6.88
CA ASN A 61 33.54 -18.39 -5.52
C ASN A 61 32.09 -18.24 -5.04
N GLN A 62 31.21 -17.69 -5.88
CA GLN A 62 29.78 -17.59 -5.57
C GLN A 62 29.15 -18.97 -5.33
N TYR A 63 29.50 -19.97 -6.15
CA TYR A 63 29.01 -21.33 -5.97
C TYR A 63 29.53 -21.95 -4.66
N GLU A 64 30.81 -21.74 -4.32
CA GLU A 64 31.39 -22.23 -3.07
C GLU A 64 30.72 -21.61 -1.84
N GLU A 65 30.39 -20.31 -1.87
CA GLU A 65 29.62 -19.64 -0.82
C GLU A 65 28.22 -20.24 -0.67
N LEU A 66 27.49 -20.40 -1.78
CA LEU A 66 26.16 -21.03 -1.78
C LEU A 66 26.21 -22.48 -1.28
N MET A 67 27.27 -23.23 -1.61
CA MET A 67 27.44 -24.60 -1.13
C MET A 67 27.69 -24.66 0.37
N LYS A 68 28.41 -23.70 0.96
CA LYS A 68 28.57 -23.63 2.42
C LYS A 68 27.23 -23.40 3.11
N GLU A 69 26.42 -22.48 2.59
CA GLU A 69 25.07 -22.21 3.11
C GLU A 69 24.16 -23.43 2.96
N PHE A 70 24.19 -24.08 1.79
CA PHE A 70 23.43 -25.29 1.54
C PHE A 70 23.80 -26.43 2.48
N GLU A 71 25.10 -26.67 2.72
CA GLU A 71 25.53 -27.72 3.64
C GLU A 71 25.07 -27.44 5.06
N ASN A 72 25.05 -26.18 5.53
CA ASN A 72 24.44 -25.83 6.82
C ASN A 72 22.96 -26.20 6.87
N ASN A 73 22.22 -25.89 5.79
CA ASN A 73 20.77 -26.13 5.71
C ASN A 73 20.39 -27.62 5.52
N LYS A 74 21.32 -28.42 5.02
CA LYS A 74 21.11 -29.84 4.69
C LYS A 74 21.00 -30.74 5.91
N TYR A 75 21.61 -30.38 7.03
CA TYR A 75 21.59 -31.18 8.25
C TYR A 75 20.24 -31.15 8.96
N ASP A 76 19.50 -30.04 8.86
CA ASP A 76 18.14 -29.93 9.40
C ASP A 76 17.25 -29.04 8.52
N PRO A 77 16.85 -29.52 7.33
CA PRO A 77 15.99 -28.75 6.44
C PRO A 77 14.61 -28.48 7.05
N LYS A 78 14.18 -29.31 8.01
CA LYS A 78 12.90 -29.13 8.70
C LYS A 78 12.95 -27.88 9.57
N TYR A 79 14.00 -27.71 10.36
CA TYR A 79 14.19 -26.51 11.18
C TYR A 79 14.13 -25.23 10.34
N TYR A 80 14.83 -25.15 9.21
CA TYR A 80 14.84 -23.93 8.39
C TYR A 80 13.49 -23.66 7.71
N ILE A 81 12.77 -24.70 7.31
CA ILE A 81 11.39 -24.54 6.82
C ILE A 81 10.49 -24.05 7.95
N ASP A 82 10.50 -24.73 9.10
CA ASP A 82 9.67 -24.38 10.25
C ASP A 82 9.95 -22.92 10.69
N GLU A 83 11.22 -22.53 10.80
CA GLU A 83 11.64 -21.17 11.14
C GLU A 83 11.13 -20.13 10.12
N SER A 84 11.19 -20.44 8.82
CA SER A 84 10.67 -19.53 7.78
C SER A 84 9.15 -19.31 7.88
N PHE A 85 8.39 -20.36 8.23
CA PHE A 85 6.95 -20.26 8.43
C PHE A 85 6.62 -19.59 9.77
N ASP A 86 7.43 -19.83 10.80
CA ASP A 86 7.26 -19.18 12.10
C ASP A 86 7.59 -17.69 12.05
N CYS A 87 8.55 -17.26 11.23
CA CYS A 87 8.75 -15.85 10.86
C CYS A 87 7.45 -15.23 10.32
N LEU A 88 6.82 -15.88 9.33
CA LEU A 88 5.58 -15.37 8.75
C LEU A 88 4.42 -15.33 9.76
N LYS A 89 4.31 -16.33 10.65
CA LYS A 89 3.32 -16.31 11.74
C LYS A 89 3.54 -15.13 12.68
N ARG A 90 4.80 -14.86 13.05
CA ARG A 90 5.15 -13.71 13.89
C ARG A 90 4.79 -12.38 13.22
N GLU A 91 4.99 -12.24 11.91
CA GLU A 91 4.54 -11.05 11.16
C GLU A 91 3.02 -10.87 11.24
N VAL A 92 2.24 -11.95 11.11
CA VAL A 92 0.79 -11.92 11.27
C VAL A 92 0.40 -11.49 12.69
N ASP A 93 1.09 -11.98 13.72
CA ASP A 93 0.85 -11.58 15.11
C ASP A 93 1.18 -10.11 15.36
N VAL A 94 2.30 -9.61 14.86
CA VAL A 94 2.67 -8.18 14.94
C VAL A 94 1.60 -7.33 14.28
N ARG A 95 1.17 -7.71 13.08
CA ARG A 95 0.11 -7.00 12.34
C ARG A 95 -1.21 -6.95 13.11
N ARG A 96 -1.54 -8.00 13.86
CA ARG A 96 -2.73 -8.03 14.72
C ARG A 96 -2.68 -6.93 15.77
N GLU A 97 -1.56 -6.81 16.47
CA GLU A 97 -1.42 -5.83 17.55
C GLU A 97 -1.31 -4.40 17.03
N GLU A 98 -0.68 -4.19 15.87
CA GLU A 98 -0.68 -2.89 15.18
C GLU A 98 -2.10 -2.42 14.85
N ILE A 99 -2.93 -3.29 14.26
CA ILE A 99 -4.31 -2.94 13.89
C ILE A 99 -5.16 -2.63 15.12
N LYS A 100 -5.02 -3.42 16.19
CA LYS A 100 -5.71 -3.14 17.46
C LYS A 100 -5.33 -1.78 18.01
N LEU A 101 -4.04 -1.47 18.04
CA LEU A 101 -3.54 -0.19 18.54
C LEU A 101 -4.10 0.97 17.71
N MET A 102 -4.03 0.88 16.38
CA MET A 102 -4.57 1.90 15.49
C MET A 102 -6.07 2.12 15.68
N LEU A 103 -6.86 1.04 15.74
CA LEU A 103 -8.31 1.14 15.93
C LEU A 103 -8.68 1.74 17.29
N ASN A 104 -7.95 1.38 18.35
CA ASN A 104 -8.19 1.95 19.68
C ASN A 104 -7.95 3.46 19.69
N ILE A 105 -6.86 3.93 19.07
CA ILE A 105 -6.58 5.38 18.97
C ILE A 105 -7.72 6.10 18.27
N GLU A 106 -8.18 5.60 17.11
CA GLU A 106 -9.29 6.22 16.36
C GLU A 106 -10.62 6.21 17.15
N ILE A 107 -10.87 5.15 17.93
CA ILE A 107 -12.05 5.06 18.80
C ILE A 107 -11.96 6.09 19.91
N ASP A 108 -10.82 6.17 20.59
CA ASP A 108 -10.60 7.07 21.73
C ASP A 108 -10.66 8.53 21.27
N ASP A 109 -9.99 8.87 20.15
CA ASP A 109 -10.02 10.23 19.57
C ASP A 109 -11.46 10.65 19.20
N TYR A 110 -12.23 9.75 18.60
CA TYR A 110 -13.63 10.03 18.25
C TYR A 110 -14.51 10.16 19.50
N HIS A 111 -14.32 9.28 20.49
CA HIS A 111 -15.01 9.34 21.76
C HIS A 111 -14.76 10.67 22.47
N ASP A 112 -13.50 11.09 22.58
CA ASP A 112 -13.12 12.33 23.24
C ASP A 112 -13.70 13.54 22.50
N GLY A 113 -13.66 13.53 21.16
CA GLY A 113 -14.32 14.56 20.35
C GLY A 113 -15.83 14.66 20.59
N LEU A 114 -16.53 13.54 20.78
CA LEU A 114 -17.95 13.55 21.13
C LEU A 114 -18.19 14.15 22.52
N LEU A 115 -17.35 13.84 23.51
CA LEU A 115 -17.45 14.43 24.84
C LEU A 115 -17.21 15.94 24.82
N GLU A 116 -16.20 16.40 24.07
CA GLU A 116 -15.96 17.84 23.88
C GLU A 116 -17.15 18.54 23.25
N MET A 117 -17.81 17.93 22.26
CA MET A 117 -19.04 18.48 21.66
C MET A 117 -20.18 18.60 22.66
N ILE A 118 -20.37 17.61 23.53
CA ILE A 118 -21.37 17.64 24.59
C ILE A 118 -21.09 18.80 25.56
N ASP A 119 -19.84 18.95 25.98
CA ASP A 119 -19.43 20.01 26.91
C ASP A 119 -19.57 21.40 26.30
N MET A 120 -19.20 21.57 25.02
CA MET A 120 -19.39 22.83 24.30
C MET A 120 -20.87 23.23 24.21
N GLU A 121 -21.77 22.30 23.85
CA GLU A 121 -23.20 22.63 23.81
C GLU A 121 -23.75 22.90 25.21
N ARG A 122 -23.34 22.14 26.23
CA ARG A 122 -23.72 22.39 27.63
C ARG A 122 -23.39 23.83 28.02
N ASP A 123 -22.17 24.27 27.72
CA ASP A 123 -21.69 25.60 28.09
C ASP A 123 -22.39 26.71 27.28
N LEU A 124 -22.67 26.47 26.00
CA LEU A 124 -23.48 27.38 25.17
C LEU A 124 -24.90 27.51 25.70
N LYS A 125 -25.54 26.38 26.01
CA LYS A 125 -26.89 26.31 26.58
C LYS A 125 -26.95 27.02 27.93
N LEU A 126 -25.97 26.79 28.80
CA LEU A 126 -25.87 27.45 30.10
C LEU A 126 -25.83 28.97 29.94
N LYS A 127 -24.95 29.49 29.07
CA LYS A 127 -24.85 30.94 28.80
C LYS A 127 -26.17 31.55 28.31
N VAL A 128 -26.89 30.85 27.43
CA VAL A 128 -28.19 31.29 26.93
C VAL A 128 -29.22 31.35 28.07
N ILE A 129 -29.26 30.31 28.91
CA ILE A 129 -30.21 30.22 30.02
C ILE A 129 -29.88 31.24 31.10
N GLU A 130 -28.62 31.43 31.47
CA GLU A 130 -28.19 32.45 32.44
C GLU A 130 -28.62 33.85 32.00
N LYS A 131 -28.43 34.19 30.72
CA LYS A 131 -28.89 35.47 30.17
C LYS A 131 -30.42 35.62 30.24
N ARG A 132 -31.17 34.53 30.00
CA ARG A 132 -32.63 34.53 30.12
C ARG A 132 -33.07 34.70 31.58
N ILE A 133 -32.40 34.02 32.52
CA ILE A 133 -32.67 34.15 33.96
C ILE A 133 -32.43 35.60 34.42
N GLN A 134 -31.33 36.23 33.99
CA GLN A 134 -31.06 37.65 34.31
C GLN A 134 -32.11 38.61 33.74
N ASN A 135 -32.68 38.27 32.58
CA ASN A 135 -33.73 39.06 31.92
C ASN A 135 -35.14 38.74 32.41
N ILE A 136 -35.32 37.74 33.29
CA ILE A 136 -36.61 37.55 33.94
C ILE A 136 -36.79 38.72 34.91
N ASP A 137 -37.81 39.53 34.67
CA ASP A 137 -38.29 40.46 35.66
C ASP A 137 -38.62 39.69 36.94
N THR A 138 -37.86 39.92 38.00
CA THR A 138 -38.20 39.41 39.32
C THR A 138 -39.51 40.07 39.73
N PHE A 139 -40.61 39.33 39.59
CA PHE A 139 -41.90 39.78 40.07
C PHE A 139 -41.87 39.84 41.60
N ASP A 140 -41.99 41.05 42.15
CA ASP A 140 -42.32 41.17 43.55
C ASP A 140 -43.79 40.79 43.73
N LEU A 141 -44.02 39.59 44.27
CA LEU A 141 -45.38 39.14 44.60
C LEU A 141 -46.09 40.11 45.56
N ALA A 142 -45.36 40.91 46.35
CA ALA A 142 -45.95 41.92 47.21
C ALA A 142 -46.52 43.12 46.43
N SER A 143 -46.12 43.35 45.17
CA SER A 143 -46.66 44.40 44.29
C SER A 143 -48.07 44.11 43.78
N PHE A 144 -48.57 42.88 43.95
CA PHE A 144 -49.93 42.49 43.60
C PHE A 144 -50.96 42.78 44.70
N LYS A 145 -50.62 43.59 45.70
CA LYS A 145 -51.56 44.06 46.72
C LYS A 145 -52.48 45.14 46.15
N ILE A 146 -53.79 44.90 46.24
CA ILE A 146 -54.81 45.86 45.80
C ILE A 146 -55.10 46.84 46.95
N ASP A 147 -55.34 48.11 46.63
CA ASP A 147 -55.85 49.08 47.61
C ASP A 147 -57.35 48.83 47.81
N ASP A 148 -57.75 48.58 49.06
CA ASP A 148 -59.13 48.31 49.43
C ASP A 148 -60.06 49.50 49.15
N ASN A 149 -59.52 50.71 49.02
CA ASN A 149 -60.27 51.94 48.74
C ASN A 149 -60.56 52.17 47.25
N LEU A 150 -60.06 51.32 46.34
CA LEU A 150 -60.35 51.44 44.90
C LEU A 150 -61.82 51.10 44.58
N ASP A 151 -62.38 51.78 43.59
CA ASP A 151 -63.70 51.43 43.06
C ASP A 151 -63.70 50.07 42.35
N ILE A 152 -64.89 49.48 42.19
CA ILE A 152 -65.06 48.12 41.65
C ILE A 152 -64.47 47.98 40.23
N HIS A 153 -64.58 49.01 39.39
CA HIS A 153 -64.08 48.96 38.02
C HIS A 153 -62.54 48.97 37.99
N SER A 154 -61.92 49.83 38.79
CA SER A 154 -60.47 49.87 38.95
C SER A 154 -59.89 48.57 39.52
N LYS A 155 -60.59 47.94 40.47
CA LYS A 155 -60.20 46.63 41.01
C LYS A 155 -60.24 45.53 39.94
N LEU A 156 -61.29 45.50 39.12
CA LEU A 156 -61.41 44.53 38.02
C LEU A 156 -60.31 44.71 36.96
N GLU A 157 -59.97 45.95 36.59
CA GLU A 157 -58.85 46.21 35.69
C GLU A 157 -57.50 45.77 36.27
N PHE A 158 -57.27 46.04 37.56
CA PHE A 158 -56.05 45.62 38.25
C PHE A 158 -55.89 44.10 38.20
N TYR A 159 -56.94 43.34 38.52
CA TYR A 159 -56.88 41.88 38.48
C TYR A 159 -56.61 41.35 37.07
N LYS A 160 -57.28 41.88 36.05
CA LYS A 160 -57.02 41.48 34.65
C LYS A 160 -55.57 41.75 34.22
N LYS A 161 -55.04 42.93 34.52
CA LYS A 161 -53.65 43.29 34.20
C LYS A 161 -52.66 42.44 34.99
N SER A 162 -53.00 42.08 36.22
CA SER A 162 -52.18 41.23 37.09
C SER A 162 -52.14 39.78 36.62
N GLU A 163 -53.28 39.23 36.24
CA GLU A 163 -53.42 37.88 35.68
C GLU A 163 -52.56 37.72 34.43
N ILE A 164 -52.66 38.64 33.47
CA ILE A 164 -51.83 38.63 32.25
C ILE A 164 -50.33 38.61 32.59
N LYS A 165 -49.89 39.45 33.54
CA LYS A 165 -48.48 39.49 33.97
C LYS A 165 -48.02 38.20 34.64
N ILE A 166 -48.87 37.61 35.48
CA ILE A 166 -48.58 36.32 36.14
C ILE A 166 -48.48 35.21 35.10
N ASP A 167 -49.41 35.14 34.16
CA ASP A 167 -49.40 34.15 33.07
C ASP A 167 -48.15 34.27 32.20
N ASP A 168 -47.74 35.50 31.86
CA ASP A 168 -46.50 35.76 31.11
C ASP A 168 -45.26 35.32 31.90
N GLY A 169 -45.25 35.53 33.22
CA GLY A 169 -44.21 35.06 34.13
C GLY A 169 -44.15 33.53 34.20
N ILE A 170 -45.29 32.87 34.41
CA ILE A 170 -45.41 31.40 34.44
C ILE A 170 -44.91 30.81 33.11
N ARG A 171 -45.34 31.37 31.98
CA ARG A 171 -44.90 30.91 30.65
C ARG A 171 -43.39 31.02 30.50
N SER A 172 -42.81 32.16 30.89
CA SER A 172 -41.37 32.40 30.79
C SER A 172 -40.55 31.43 31.65
N VAL A 173 -40.96 31.21 32.90
CA VAL A 173 -40.30 30.26 33.82
C VAL A 173 -40.44 28.83 33.32
N THR A 174 -41.63 28.43 32.88
CA THR A 174 -41.89 27.08 32.35
C THR A 174 -41.01 26.77 31.16
N THR A 175 -40.90 27.69 30.19
CA THR A 175 -40.03 27.49 29.03
C THR A 175 -38.56 27.32 29.43
N ILE A 176 -38.06 28.07 30.43
CA ILE A 176 -36.68 27.91 30.92
C ILE A 176 -36.50 26.54 31.59
N ILE A 177 -37.47 26.09 32.39
CA ILE A 177 -37.45 24.76 33.02
C ILE A 177 -37.43 23.64 31.97
N ASP A 178 -38.23 23.76 30.93
CA ASP A 178 -38.28 22.77 29.84
C ASP A 178 -36.96 22.76 29.08
N ASP A 179 -36.44 23.93 28.73
CA ASP A 179 -35.16 24.05 28.05
C ASP A 179 -34.03 23.47 28.90
N LEU A 180 -34.00 23.67 30.22
CA LEU A 180 -33.01 23.06 31.11
C LEU A 180 -32.99 21.54 30.98
N LYS A 181 -34.16 20.89 30.88
CA LYS A 181 -34.30 19.43 30.85
C LYS A 181 -34.05 18.81 29.47
N ASN A 182 -34.28 19.55 28.39
CA ASN A 182 -34.20 19.01 27.04
C ASN A 182 -32.78 19.03 26.48
N LEU A 183 -32.31 17.89 25.98
CA LEU A 183 -31.07 17.79 25.22
C LEU A 183 -31.37 17.99 23.73
N LYS A 184 -30.47 18.69 23.03
CA LYS A 184 -30.62 19.01 21.60
C LYS A 184 -30.27 17.84 20.69
N PHE A 185 -29.45 16.91 21.18
CA PHE A 185 -28.95 15.79 20.42
C PHE A 185 -28.89 14.53 21.28
N MET A 186 -28.86 13.40 20.59
CA MET A 186 -28.80 12.06 21.15
C MET A 186 -27.76 11.26 20.37
N LEU A 187 -27.11 10.33 21.05
CA LEU A 187 -26.19 9.40 20.39
C LEU A 187 -27.02 8.40 19.58
N THR A 188 -26.69 8.25 18.30
CA THR A 188 -27.34 7.29 17.41
C THR A 188 -26.53 6.01 17.31
N GLU A 189 -27.20 4.88 17.11
CA GLU A 189 -26.54 3.61 16.85
C GLU A 189 -25.78 3.64 15.52
N SER A 190 -24.59 3.03 15.51
CA SER A 190 -23.79 2.88 14.28
C SER A 190 -24.36 1.78 13.39
N SER A 191 -24.43 2.04 12.09
CA SER A 191 -24.78 1.06 11.06
C SER A 191 -23.56 0.53 10.29
N VAL A 192 -22.34 0.91 10.69
CA VAL A 192 -21.12 0.61 9.94
C VAL A 192 -20.57 -0.76 10.35
N ASN A 193 -20.29 -1.60 9.35
CA ASN A 193 -19.61 -2.88 9.55
C ASN A 193 -18.14 -2.75 9.14
N ILE A 194 -17.21 -3.12 10.04
CA ILE A 194 -15.77 -3.04 9.81
C ILE A 194 -15.30 -4.33 9.13
N ASP A 195 -14.75 -4.20 7.92
CA ASP A 195 -14.18 -5.32 7.17
C ASP A 195 -12.74 -5.60 7.60
N ILE A 196 -12.59 -6.50 8.57
CA ILE A 196 -11.29 -6.89 9.13
C ILE A 196 -10.34 -7.43 8.06
N ARG A 197 -10.83 -8.10 7.01
CA ARG A 197 -9.95 -8.69 5.98
C ARG A 197 -9.20 -7.61 5.22
N LYS A 198 -9.88 -6.52 4.88
CA LYS A 198 -9.25 -5.37 4.20
C LYS A 198 -8.24 -4.65 5.09
N LEU A 199 -8.51 -4.57 6.39
CA LEU A 199 -7.57 -4.00 7.37
C LEU A 199 -6.32 -4.86 7.53
N PHE A 200 -6.49 -6.19 7.54
CA PHE A 200 -5.44 -7.14 7.81
C PHE A 200 -4.54 -7.43 6.59
N GLY A 201 -5.12 -7.50 5.39
CA GLY A 201 -4.45 -7.94 4.18
C GLY A 201 -4.59 -9.45 3.94
N GLU A 202 -3.95 -9.94 2.87
CA GLU A 202 -4.06 -11.33 2.42
C GLU A 202 -2.67 -11.93 2.14
N LEU A 203 -2.55 -13.25 2.28
CA LEU A 203 -1.35 -13.98 1.89
C LEU A 203 -1.31 -14.11 0.37
N ASP A 204 -0.26 -13.57 -0.24
CA ASP A 204 -0.03 -13.68 -1.68
C ASP A 204 0.87 -14.88 -2.02
N TRP A 205 0.50 -15.61 -3.06
CA TRP A 205 1.31 -16.69 -3.61
C TRP A 205 2.37 -16.09 -4.53
N LYS A 206 3.61 -16.03 -4.07
CA LYS A 206 4.73 -15.73 -4.97
C LYS A 206 4.88 -16.86 -5.99
N GLU A 207 4.32 -16.71 -7.19
CA GLU A 207 4.63 -17.59 -8.32
C GLU A 207 6.14 -17.55 -8.57
N LYS A 208 6.78 -18.74 -8.59
CA LYS A 208 8.20 -18.89 -8.88
C LYS A 208 8.53 -18.33 -10.26
N VAL A 209 9.11 -17.14 -10.31
CA VAL A 209 9.76 -16.64 -11.52
C VAL A 209 11.08 -17.38 -11.71
N ASN A 210 11.05 -18.52 -12.39
CA ASN A 210 12.26 -19.16 -12.92
C ASN A 210 12.84 -18.28 -14.04
N THR A 211 13.67 -17.31 -13.68
CA THR A 211 14.37 -16.39 -14.59
C THR A 211 15.39 -17.08 -15.50
N LEU A 212 15.78 -18.34 -15.23
CA LEU A 212 16.83 -19.02 -15.99
C LEU A 212 16.39 -19.64 -17.33
N GLN A 213 15.08 -19.82 -17.59
CA GLN A 213 14.58 -20.49 -18.82
C GLN A 213 14.15 -19.52 -19.93
N LYS A 214 13.88 -18.25 -19.61
CA LYS A 214 13.15 -17.33 -20.52
C LYS A 214 13.89 -17.03 -21.83
N ASN A 215 15.21 -16.79 -21.79
CA ASN A 215 15.95 -16.35 -22.98
C ASN A 215 16.31 -17.46 -23.98
N LYS A 216 16.18 -18.75 -23.62
CA LYS A 216 16.59 -19.88 -24.48
C LYS A 216 15.45 -20.52 -25.28
N MET A 217 14.21 -20.12 -25.00
CA MET A 217 13.03 -20.63 -25.71
C MET A 217 12.51 -19.67 -26.77
N ASP A 218 13.04 -18.45 -26.85
CA ASP A 218 12.50 -17.37 -27.69
C ASP A 218 12.35 -17.74 -29.19
N ASP A 219 13.23 -18.59 -29.73
CA ASP A 219 13.19 -19.06 -31.12
C ASP A 219 12.51 -20.43 -31.30
N LEU A 220 11.97 -21.03 -30.23
CA LEU A 220 11.22 -22.29 -30.33
C LEU A 220 9.93 -22.06 -31.13
N ILE A 221 9.72 -22.89 -32.15
CA ILE A 221 8.49 -22.89 -32.95
C ILE A 221 7.43 -23.70 -32.20
N ILE A 222 6.28 -23.08 -31.96
CA ILE A 222 5.12 -23.70 -31.29
C ILE A 222 3.88 -23.64 -32.17
N SER A 223 2.99 -24.62 -32.02
CA SER A 223 1.76 -24.75 -32.78
C SER A 223 0.61 -23.98 -32.11
N LEU A 224 -0.06 -23.14 -32.87
CA LEU A 224 -1.20 -22.34 -32.43
C LEU A 224 -2.52 -23.11 -32.54
N PRO A 225 -3.60 -22.63 -31.91
CA PRO A 225 -4.91 -23.27 -31.98
C PRO A 225 -5.44 -23.47 -33.40
N CYS A 226 -5.10 -22.54 -34.30
CA CYS A 226 -5.38 -22.54 -35.73
C CYS A 226 -4.43 -23.39 -36.58
N VAL A 227 -3.60 -24.25 -35.98
CA VAL A 227 -2.64 -25.14 -36.68
C VAL A 227 -1.43 -24.42 -37.32
N PHE A 228 -1.45 -23.09 -37.39
CA PHE A 228 -0.27 -22.30 -37.75
C PHE A 228 0.81 -22.35 -36.66
N SER A 229 2.05 -22.02 -37.03
CA SER A 229 3.18 -21.99 -36.10
C SER A 229 3.65 -20.56 -35.82
N ALA A 230 4.09 -20.28 -34.59
CA ALA A 230 4.69 -19.01 -34.20
C ALA A 230 5.90 -19.22 -33.29
N LYS A 231 6.73 -18.18 -33.13
CA LYS A 231 7.84 -18.25 -32.17
C LYS A 231 7.30 -18.12 -30.74
N TYR A 232 7.90 -18.85 -29.82
CA TYR A 232 7.52 -18.84 -28.41
C TYR A 232 7.46 -17.43 -27.82
N LYS A 233 8.43 -16.56 -28.16
CA LYS A 233 8.45 -15.17 -27.71
C LYS A 233 7.22 -14.34 -28.16
N GLU A 234 6.69 -14.62 -29.34
CA GLU A 234 5.56 -13.88 -29.91
C GLU A 234 4.25 -14.16 -29.16
N ILE A 235 4.21 -15.28 -28.44
CA ILE A 235 3.04 -15.77 -27.71
C ILE A 235 3.21 -15.56 -26.20
N PHE A 236 4.38 -15.89 -25.66
CA PHE A 236 4.62 -15.96 -24.22
C PHE A 236 4.75 -14.59 -23.54
N TYR A 237 5.20 -13.57 -24.27
CA TYR A 237 5.29 -12.20 -23.74
C TYR A 237 3.97 -11.41 -23.87
N SER A 238 2.91 -12.03 -24.38
CA SER A 238 1.61 -11.38 -24.51
C SER A 238 0.80 -11.55 -23.22
N ASN A 239 0.46 -10.44 -22.57
CA ASN A 239 -0.36 -10.43 -21.36
C ASN A 239 -1.86 -10.45 -21.72
N GLY A 240 -2.63 -11.32 -21.06
CA GLY A 240 -4.08 -11.43 -21.27
C GLY A 240 -4.48 -12.15 -22.57
N LYS A 241 -5.70 -11.89 -23.06
CA LYS A 241 -6.21 -12.43 -24.34
C LYS A 241 -5.71 -11.58 -25.51
N PHE A 242 -4.94 -12.17 -26.41
CA PHE A 242 -4.42 -11.52 -27.62
C PHE A 242 -4.94 -12.22 -28.88
N SER A 243 -5.01 -11.48 -29.98
CA SER A 243 -5.37 -12.03 -31.29
C SER A 243 -4.22 -12.89 -31.82
N CYS A 244 -4.53 -14.04 -32.44
CA CYS A 244 -3.53 -14.90 -33.08
C CYS A 244 -2.59 -14.09 -33.99
N PRO A 245 -1.26 -14.13 -33.80
CA PRO A 245 -0.34 -13.31 -34.57
C PRO A 245 -0.27 -13.72 -36.05
N VAL A 246 -0.68 -14.95 -36.38
CA VAL A 246 -0.62 -15.47 -37.76
C VAL A 246 -1.94 -15.25 -38.49
N CYS A 247 -3.06 -15.79 -37.99
CA CYS A 247 -4.32 -15.78 -38.74
C CYS A 247 -5.31 -14.70 -38.28
N LYS A 248 -5.05 -14.01 -37.16
CA LYS A 248 -5.86 -12.90 -36.59
C LYS A 248 -7.36 -13.20 -36.32
N SER A 249 -7.83 -14.41 -36.59
CA SER A 249 -9.26 -14.79 -36.57
C SER A 249 -9.80 -15.23 -35.22
N HIS A 250 -8.94 -15.50 -34.24
CA HIS A 250 -9.34 -15.93 -32.90
C HIS A 250 -8.42 -15.29 -31.86
N LYS A 251 -8.95 -15.18 -30.65
CA LYS A 251 -8.22 -14.71 -29.48
C LYS A 251 -7.80 -15.91 -28.63
N MET A 252 -6.62 -15.82 -28.04
CA MET A 252 -6.04 -16.85 -27.18
C MET A 252 -5.29 -16.20 -26.02
N THR A 253 -5.01 -16.98 -25.00
CA THR A 253 -4.04 -16.64 -23.95
C THR A 253 -2.74 -17.40 -24.17
N SER A 254 -1.65 -16.92 -23.57
CA SER A 254 -0.37 -17.63 -23.57
C SER A 254 -0.53 -19.01 -22.93
N GLN A 255 -1.35 -19.13 -21.89
CA GLN A 255 -1.66 -20.39 -21.20
C GLN A 255 -2.32 -21.43 -22.11
N GLU A 256 -3.32 -21.04 -22.91
CA GLU A 256 -3.97 -21.94 -23.87
C GLU A 256 -2.97 -22.48 -24.91
N CYS A 257 -2.01 -21.66 -25.33
CA CYS A 257 -0.92 -22.09 -26.22
C CYS A 257 0.09 -23.01 -25.52
N LEU A 258 0.43 -22.76 -24.26
CA LEU A 258 1.35 -23.59 -23.49
C LEU A 258 0.81 -25.00 -23.25
N VAL A 259 -0.48 -25.13 -22.94
CA VAL A 259 -1.13 -26.43 -22.74
C VAL A 259 -1.05 -27.29 -23.99
N ARG A 260 -1.27 -26.69 -25.18
CA ARG A 260 -1.21 -27.40 -26.46
C ARG A 260 0.21 -27.82 -26.86
N ASN A 261 1.22 -27.06 -26.44
CA ASN A 261 2.63 -27.30 -26.78
C ASN A 261 3.43 -27.96 -25.66
N LYS A 262 2.75 -28.48 -24.63
CA LYS A 262 3.36 -29.02 -23.41
C LYS A 262 4.46 -30.05 -23.69
N LEU A 263 4.24 -30.97 -24.64
CA LEU A 263 5.22 -32.00 -25.00
C LEU A 263 6.49 -31.40 -25.62
N ILE A 264 6.35 -30.54 -26.63
CA ILE A 264 7.48 -29.86 -27.31
C ILE A 264 8.28 -29.02 -26.31
N LEU A 265 7.60 -28.36 -25.36
CA LEU A 265 8.25 -27.57 -24.31
C LEU A 265 9.02 -28.45 -23.32
N ILE A 266 8.46 -29.61 -22.95
CA ILE A 266 9.14 -30.59 -22.08
C ILE A 266 10.37 -31.17 -22.79
N GLU A 267 10.23 -31.60 -24.05
CA GLU A 267 11.33 -32.14 -24.86
C GLU A 267 12.47 -31.13 -25.00
N LYS A 268 12.14 -29.87 -25.33
CA LYS A 268 13.15 -28.82 -25.46
C LYS A 268 13.81 -28.47 -24.13
N THR A 269 13.05 -28.49 -23.04
CA THR A 269 13.59 -28.31 -21.69
C THR A 269 14.55 -29.43 -21.30
N CYS A 270 14.24 -30.68 -21.67
CA CYS A 270 15.11 -31.83 -21.46
C CYS A 270 16.39 -31.77 -22.31
N GLU A 271 16.31 -31.36 -23.59
CA GLU A 271 17.49 -31.12 -24.43
C GLU A 271 18.40 -30.04 -23.85
N LEU A 272 17.81 -28.93 -23.39
CA LEU A 272 18.54 -27.83 -22.78
C LEU A 272 19.23 -28.24 -21.47
N LYS A 273 18.70 -29.24 -20.74
CA LYS A 273 19.33 -29.80 -19.53
C LYS A 273 20.45 -30.79 -19.88
N LYS A 274 20.33 -31.57 -20.95
CA LYS A 274 21.36 -32.54 -21.39
C LYS A 274 22.65 -31.89 -21.91
N LYS A 275 22.60 -30.65 -22.41
CA LYS A 275 23.81 -29.90 -22.84
C LYS A 275 24.72 -29.43 -21.68
N TYR A 276 24.39 -29.75 -20.44
CA TYR A 276 25.11 -29.30 -19.23
C TYR A 276 25.45 -30.45 -18.26
N ILE A 277 25.46 -31.69 -18.75
CA ILE A 277 26.16 -32.85 -18.15
C ILE A 277 27.29 -33.21 -19.10
#